data_AF-A0A942DF76-F1
#
_entry.id   AF-A0A942DF76-F1
#
_cell.length_a   1.000
_cell.length_b   1.000
_cell.length_c   1.000
_cell.angle_alpha   90.00
_cell.angle_beta   90.00
_cell.angle_gamma   90.00
#
_symmetry.space_group_name_H-M   'P 1'
#
loop_
_entity.id
_entity.type
_entity.pdbx_description
1 polymer ?
#
loop_
_entity_poly.entity_id
_entity_poly.type
_entity_poly.pdbx_seq_one_letter_code
_entity_poly.pdbx_strand_id
1 'polypeptide(L)'
;MDERLRELAESRYGQTEFLSALFELALEEQWFDLQHLIQHDMAKAILADYSYELGKGYLNQDVFYGNWEAVIEIGWRIFCNHTGLTMDKVNSHLTELREAI
;
A
#
# COMPACT_ATOMS: atom_id res chain seq x y z
N MET A 1 0.22 -2.78 15.10
CA MET A 1 1.31 -3.08 14.15
C MET A 1 2.63 -2.83 14.84
N ASP A 2 3.64 -3.67 14.55
CA ASP A 2 5.01 -3.54 15.04
C ASP A 2 5.69 -2.26 14.52
N GLU A 3 6.54 -1.63 15.33
CA GLU A 3 7.15 -0.34 15.00
C GLU A 3 8.14 -0.46 13.83
N ARG A 4 8.93 -1.53 13.79
CA ARG A 4 9.87 -1.75 12.68
C ARG A 4 9.15 -1.91 11.35
N LEU A 5 8.01 -2.63 11.35
CA LEU A 5 7.17 -2.77 10.17
C LEU A 5 6.56 -1.42 9.73
N ARG A 6 6.16 -0.58 10.69
CA ARG A 6 5.67 0.78 10.41
C ARG A 6 6.72 1.62 9.69
N GLU A 7 7.93 1.67 10.22
CA GLU A 7 9.05 2.42 9.62
C GLU A 7 9.38 1.92 8.21
N LEU A 8 9.42 0.59 8.03
CA LEU A 8 9.67 -0.02 6.72
C LEU A 8 8.58 0.36 5.72
N ALA A 9 7.30 0.25 6.11
CA ALA A 9 6.19 0.63 5.26
C ALA A 9 6.20 2.12 4.91
N GLU A 10 6.38 3.00 5.90
CA GLU A 10 6.46 4.45 5.69
C GLU A 10 7.63 4.82 4.75
N SER A 11 8.78 4.17 4.90
CA SER A 11 9.94 4.37 4.01
C SER A 11 9.67 3.90 2.58
N ARG A 12 9.04 2.74 2.40
CA ARG A 12 8.80 2.13 1.07
C ARG A 12 7.70 2.86 0.30
N TYR A 13 6.59 3.19 0.97
CA TYR A 13 5.52 3.99 0.37
C TYR A 13 5.92 5.46 0.19
N GLY A 14 6.85 5.98 0.99
CA GLY A 14 7.33 7.35 0.91
C GLY A 14 8.36 7.62 -0.20
N GLN A 15 8.72 6.62 -1.01
CA GLN A 15 9.68 6.79 -2.10
C GLN A 15 9.14 7.75 -3.16
N THR A 16 9.91 8.79 -3.49
CA THR A 16 9.50 9.87 -4.39
C THR A 16 9.11 9.37 -5.77
N GLU A 17 9.87 8.42 -6.33
CA GLU A 17 9.60 7.84 -7.65
C GLU A 17 8.30 7.03 -7.65
N PHE A 18 8.06 6.26 -6.58
CA PHE A 18 6.83 5.50 -6.42
C PHE A 18 5.62 6.42 -6.29
N LEU A 19 5.72 7.47 -5.46
CA LEU A 19 4.66 8.45 -5.29
C LEU A 19 4.35 9.23 -6.56
N SER A 20 5.38 9.60 -7.33
CA SER A 20 5.22 10.24 -8.63
C SER A 20 4.42 9.36 -9.59
N ALA A 21 4.75 8.06 -9.69
CA ALA A 21 4.02 7.12 -10.53
C ALA A 21 2.56 6.97 -10.07
N LEU A 22 2.30 6.85 -8.76
CA LEU A 22 0.93 6.80 -8.24
C LEU A 22 0.14 8.07 -8.53
N PHE A 23 0.79 9.23 -8.48
CA PHE A 23 0.14 10.50 -8.80
C PHE A 23 -0.24 10.59 -10.28
N GLU A 24 0.62 10.14 -11.19
CA GLU A 24 0.32 10.04 -12.62
C GLU A 24 -0.90 9.14 -12.87
N LEU A 25 -0.95 7.95 -12.26
CA LEU A 25 -2.10 7.05 -12.35
C LEU A 25 -3.39 7.70 -11.82
N ALA A 26 -3.29 8.47 -10.74
CA ALA A 26 -4.43 9.18 -10.18
C ALA A 26 -4.95 10.28 -11.12
N LEU A 27 -4.05 10.98 -11.84
CA LEU A 27 -4.43 11.98 -12.84
C LEU A 27 -5.07 11.35 -14.07
N GLU A 28 -4.63 10.15 -14.45
CA GLU A 28 -5.19 9.36 -15.56
C GLU A 28 -6.44 8.56 -15.17
N GLU A 29 -6.93 8.70 -13.92
CA GLU A 29 -8.04 7.94 -13.35
C GLU A 29 -7.87 6.40 -13.45
N GLN A 30 -6.62 5.92 -13.48
CA GLN A 30 -6.27 4.49 -13.52
C GLN A 30 -6.33 3.85 -12.12
N TRP A 31 -7.51 3.87 -11.51
CA TRP A 31 -7.72 3.43 -10.13
C TRP A 31 -7.43 1.95 -9.89
N PHE A 32 -7.64 1.10 -10.90
CA PHE A 32 -7.32 -0.33 -10.81
C PHE A 32 -5.82 -0.57 -10.63
N ASP A 33 -4.99 0.05 -11.49
CA ASP A 33 -3.53 -0.09 -11.42
C ASP A 33 -2.97 0.57 -10.16
N LEU A 34 -3.52 1.73 -9.78
CA LEU A 34 -3.18 2.42 -8.55
C LEU A 34 -3.46 1.53 -7.32
N GLN A 35 -4.65 0.94 -7.25
CA GLN A 35 -4.99 -0.03 -6.21
C GLN A 35 -3.99 -1.19 -6.21
N HIS A 36 -3.67 -1.76 -7.38
CA HIS A 36 -2.79 -2.91 -7.47
C HIS A 36 -1.38 -2.62 -6.95
N LEU A 37 -0.82 -1.46 -7.31
CA LEU A 37 0.51 -1.06 -6.85
C LEU A 37 0.58 -0.86 -5.34
N ILE A 38 -0.42 -0.18 -4.75
CA ILE A 38 -0.44 0.07 -3.30
C ILE A 38 -0.78 -1.20 -2.54
N GLN A 39 -1.89 -1.84 -2.90
CA GLN A 39 -2.47 -2.93 -2.12
C GLN A 39 -1.82 -4.26 -2.39
N HIS A 40 -1.29 -4.52 -3.59
CA HIS A 40 -0.70 -5.81 -3.91
C HIS A 40 0.80 -5.76 -3.99
N ASP A 41 1.38 -4.99 -4.91
CA ASP A 41 2.80 -5.10 -5.19
C ASP A 41 3.66 -4.57 -4.04
N MET A 42 3.40 -3.33 -3.62
CA MET A 42 4.19 -2.71 -2.56
C MET A 42 3.92 -3.36 -1.19
N ALA A 43 2.66 -3.64 -0.85
CA ALA A 43 2.30 -4.29 0.41
C ALA A 43 2.94 -5.69 0.54
N LYS A 44 2.89 -6.52 -0.52
CA LYS A 44 3.54 -7.83 -0.52
C LYS A 44 5.05 -7.71 -0.40
N ALA A 45 5.68 -6.76 -1.09
CA ALA A 45 7.13 -6.55 -1.00
C ALA A 45 7.54 -6.17 0.44
N ILE A 46 6.86 -5.20 1.05
CA ILE A 46 7.11 -4.79 2.44
C ILE A 46 6.98 -5.98 3.41
N LEU A 47 5.91 -6.77 3.29
CA LEU A 47 5.66 -7.90 4.19
C LEU A 47 6.62 -9.05 3.94
N ALA A 48 7.09 -9.24 2.71
CA ALA A 48 8.12 -10.20 2.38
C ALA A 48 9.47 -9.81 2.99
N ASP A 49 9.88 -8.55 2.83
CA ASP A 49 11.11 -8.01 3.43
C ASP A 49 11.07 -8.14 4.95
N TYR A 50 9.95 -7.76 5.58
CA TYR A 50 9.77 -7.90 7.02
C TYR A 50 9.77 -9.36 7.49
N SER A 51 9.14 -10.27 6.74
CA SER A 51 9.20 -11.71 7.05
C SER A 51 10.63 -12.25 7.01
N TYR A 52 11.43 -11.76 6.06
CA TYR A 52 12.83 -12.11 5.93
C TYR A 52 13.68 -11.52 7.06
N GLU A 53 13.46 -10.24 7.44
CA GLU A 53 14.11 -9.60 8.60
C GLU A 53 13.86 -10.38 9.91
N LEU A 54 12.66 -10.97 10.06
CA LEU A 54 12.31 -11.80 11.21
C LEU A 54 12.87 -13.24 11.15
N GLY A 55 13.55 -13.62 10.07
CA GLY A 55 14.05 -14.99 9.86
C GLY A 55 12.94 -16.03 9.62
N LYS A 56 11.74 -15.60 9.22
CA LYS A 56 10.58 -16.48 8.99
C LYS A 56 10.44 -16.98 7.54
N GLY A 57 11.42 -16.68 6.70
CA GLY A 57 11.39 -16.94 5.27
C GLY A 57 10.64 -15.87 4.48
N TYR A 58 10.56 -16.06 3.15
CA TYR A 58 9.87 -15.13 2.26
C TYR A 58 8.34 -15.22 2.46
N LEU A 59 7.69 -14.06 2.64
CA LEU A 59 6.24 -13.90 2.70
C LEU A 59 5.56 -14.91 3.65
N ASN A 60 5.97 -14.90 4.92
CA ASN A 60 5.42 -15.78 5.94
C ASN A 60 3.91 -15.51 6.12
N GLN A 61 3.07 -16.56 6.13
CA GLN A 61 1.62 -16.41 6.14
C GLN A 61 1.08 -15.70 7.38
N ASP A 62 1.63 -15.98 8.57
CA ASP A 62 1.17 -15.32 9.81
C ASP A 62 1.51 -13.83 9.81
N VAL A 63 2.71 -13.49 9.33
CA VAL A 63 3.14 -12.09 9.15
C VAL A 63 2.24 -11.40 8.13
N PHE A 64 1.99 -12.07 7.01
CA PHE A 64 1.18 -11.55 5.91
C PHE A 64 -0.24 -11.23 6.37
N TYR A 65 -0.99 -12.23 6.84
CA TYR A 65 -2.39 -12.05 7.23
C TYR A 65 -2.55 -11.16 8.46
N GLY A 66 -1.59 -11.19 9.39
CA GLY A 66 -1.64 -10.39 10.61
C GLY A 66 -1.39 -8.89 10.40
N ASN A 67 -0.79 -8.49 9.27
CA ASN A 67 -0.37 -7.10 9.04
C ASN A 67 -0.84 -6.49 7.72
N TRP A 68 -1.45 -7.27 6.83
CA TRP A 68 -1.87 -6.84 5.49
C TRP A 68 -2.63 -5.50 5.48
N GLU A 69 -3.72 -5.43 6.23
CA GLU A 69 -4.59 -4.25 6.25
C GLU A 69 -3.86 -3.01 6.78
N ALA A 70 -3.06 -3.16 7.84
CA ALA A 70 -2.32 -2.06 8.44
C ALA A 70 -1.23 -1.50 7.50
N VAL A 71 -0.56 -2.36 6.73
CA VAL A 71 0.44 -1.92 5.74
C VAL A 71 -0.23 -1.17 4.60
N ILE A 72 -1.38 -1.66 4.11
CA ILE A 72 -2.16 -0.98 3.07
C ILE A 72 -2.65 0.39 3.53
N GLU A 73 -3.13 0.50 4.77
CA GLU A 73 -3.61 1.76 5.35
C GLU A 73 -2.52 2.84 5.34
N ILE A 74 -1.27 2.47 5.65
CA ILE A 74 -0.13 3.40 5.56
C ILE A 74 0.07 3.88 4.13
N GLY A 75 0.03 2.96 3.16
CA GLY A 75 0.16 3.30 1.74
C GLY A 75 -0.87 4.32 1.29
N TRP A 76 -2.15 4.10 1.62
CA TRP A 76 -3.22 5.04 1.30
C TRP A 76 -3.06 6.39 2.01
N ARG A 77 -2.66 6.39 3.28
CA ARG A 77 -2.42 7.63 4.03
C ARG A 77 -1.31 8.46 3.41
N ILE A 78 -0.19 7.83 3.04
CA ILE A 78 0.94 8.51 2.41
C ILE A 78 0.54 9.03 1.02
N PHE A 79 -0.15 8.22 0.23
CA PHE A 79 -0.68 8.63 -1.06
C PHE A 79 -1.63 9.85 -0.95
N CYS A 80 -2.57 9.83 0.00
CA CYS A 80 -3.47 10.97 0.26
C CYS A 80 -2.69 12.23 0.67
N ASN A 81 -1.70 12.08 1.56
CA ASN A 81 -0.86 13.20 1.97
C ASN A 81 -0.04 13.79 0.80
N HIS A 82 0.42 12.95 -0.12
CA HIS A 82 1.18 13.39 -1.29
C HIS A 82 0.32 14.09 -2.34
N THR A 83 -0.88 13.57 -2.59
CA THR A 83 -1.76 14.04 -3.67
C THR A 83 -2.78 15.09 -3.24
N GLY A 84 -3.02 15.24 -1.93
CA GLY A 84 -4.09 16.07 -1.39
C GLY A 84 -5.49 15.47 -1.53
N LEU A 85 -5.60 14.24 -2.02
CA LEU A 85 -6.88 13.52 -2.09
C LEU A 85 -7.34 13.14 -0.68
N THR A 86 -8.66 13.14 -0.47
CA THR A 86 -9.25 12.66 0.78
C THR A 86 -9.36 11.14 0.76
N MET A 87 -9.26 10.54 1.94
CA MET A 87 -9.48 9.10 2.09
C MET A 87 -10.90 8.70 1.66
N ASP A 88 -11.90 9.56 1.86
CA ASP A 88 -13.27 9.30 1.40
C ASP A 88 -13.35 9.14 -0.12
N LYS A 89 -12.61 9.97 -0.87
CA LYS A 89 -12.56 9.86 -2.34
C LYS A 89 -11.88 8.57 -2.78
N VAL A 90 -10.76 8.21 -2.14
CA VAL A 90 -10.08 6.93 -2.38
C VAL A 90 -11.04 5.76 -2.10
N ASN A 91 -11.71 5.76 -0.95
CA ASN A 91 -12.64 4.70 -0.56
C ASN A 91 -13.84 4.57 -1.51
N SER A 92 -14.34 5.68 -2.05
CA SER A 92 -15.41 5.66 -3.07
C SER A 92 -14.97 4.85 -4.30
N HIS A 93 -13.81 5.20 -4.88
CA HIS A 93 -13.30 4.50 -6.06
C HIS A 93 -12.93 3.04 -5.78
N LEU A 94 -12.35 2.75 -4.61
CA LEU A 94 -12.07 1.35 -4.22
C LEU A 94 -13.34 0.53 -4.04
N THR A 95 -14.42 1.15 -3.57
CA THR A 95 -15.72 0.48 -3.44
C THR A 95 -16.32 0.20 -4.81
N GLU A 96 -16.29 1.17 -5.72
CA GLU A 96 -16.72 1.02 -7.11
C GLU A 96 -15.99 -0.14 -7.81
N LEU A 97 -14.67 -0.23 -7.65
CA LEU A 97 -13.87 -1.31 -8.22
C LEU A 97 -14.24 -2.69 -7.66
N ARG A 98 -14.56 -2.77 -6.36
CA ARG A 98 -14.98 -4.03 -5.71
C ARG A 98 -16.36 -4.48 -6.17
N GLU A 99 -17.27 -3.54 -6.41
CA GLU A 99 -18.64 -3.82 -6.85
C GLU A 99 -18.75 -4.12 -8.35
N ALA A 100 -17.73 -3.76 -9.14
CA ALA A 100 -17.66 -4.04 -10.56
C ALA A 100 -17.19 -5.47 -10.92
N ILE A 101 -16.84 -6.29 -9.92
CA ILE A 101 -16.38 -7.69 -10.04
C ILE A 101 -17.50 -8.65 -9.67
#